data_AF-A0A1V6B1T3-F1
#
_entry.id   AF-A0A1V6B1T3-F1
#
_cell.length_a   1.000
_cell.length_b   1.000
_cell.length_c   1.000
_cell.angle_alpha   90.00
_cell.angle_beta   90.00
_cell.angle_gamma   90.00
#
_symmetry.space_group_name_H-M   'P 1'
#
loop_
_entity.id
_entity.type
_entity.pdbx_description
1 polymer ?
#
loop_
_entity_poly.entity_id
_entity_poly.type
_entity_poly.pdbx_seq_one_letter_code
_entity_poly.pdbx_strand_id
1 'polypeptide(L)'
;MKKAAAGPLAAVLLAGFFQGGGTASIPFPVPDSDPAALIPAAGEVPGWTPRGEAQRFDGEDLYVYIDGGAEIFNEYGFRRVIAQDFENPGGAGIALEIYEMTDPAAAFGIYSFQRSGQGQAAGLGTEGEIEDYYLRFWKGPYLAVVTGYDPHGRDPGRLMEGVIAVARAVDARIQESGGRPAFVEALPPDWMEPGLKYLRGVLGLNNLVRLFPRDVLRFREAAAVPIEGGWLFVCGYRDAAEAESRLAGVREAMSAREGGYGEFQAFPDGRLEAADSRGNRIVVRAAGDKIGLVVSPRAAAVAEALLERLR
;
A
#
# COMPACT_ATOMS: atom_id res chain seq x y z
N MET A 1 59.51 4.87 24.13
CA MET A 1 58.63 3.72 24.46
C MET A 1 57.34 4.25 25.04
N LYS A 2 56.20 3.71 24.55
CA LYS A 2 54.79 3.84 24.99
C LYS A 2 54.02 5.15 24.73
N LYS A 3 53.03 5.00 23.83
CA LYS A 3 51.82 5.81 23.58
C LYS A 3 50.79 5.67 24.71
N ALA A 4 49.98 6.70 24.94
CA ALA A 4 48.50 6.69 25.05
C ALA A 4 48.06 8.15 25.36
N ALA A 5 47.51 8.89 24.39
CA ALA A 5 46.09 8.96 24.01
C ALA A 5 45.23 9.64 25.09
N ALA A 6 44.96 10.92 24.88
CA ALA A 6 43.98 11.71 25.61
C ALA A 6 42.57 11.40 25.08
N GLY A 7 41.64 11.10 25.98
CA GLY A 7 40.20 11.13 25.72
C GLY A 7 39.54 12.06 26.73
N PRO A 8 38.64 12.97 26.35
CA PRO A 8 37.86 13.72 27.31
C PRO A 8 36.45 13.14 27.50
N LEU A 9 36.15 12.97 28.79
CA LEU A 9 34.90 13.23 29.50
C LEU A 9 33.56 12.74 28.92
N ALA A 10 32.99 11.81 29.68
CA ALA A 10 31.57 11.60 29.84
C ALA A 10 30.87 12.88 30.36
N ALA A 11 29.73 13.20 29.77
CA ALA A 11 28.68 14.01 30.38
C ALA A 11 27.39 13.19 30.41
N VAL A 12 27.01 12.80 31.62
CA VAL A 12 25.70 12.26 31.97
C VAL A 12 24.70 13.42 31.94
N LEU A 13 23.66 13.34 31.13
CA LEU A 13 22.49 14.21 31.26
C LEU A 13 21.21 13.37 31.34
N LEU A 14 20.71 13.37 32.57
CA LEU A 14 19.39 13.03 33.09
C LEU A 14 18.25 12.85 32.08
N ALA A 15 17.59 11.71 32.21
CA ALA A 15 16.26 11.43 31.71
C ALA A 15 15.24 12.44 32.25
N GLY A 16 14.61 13.19 31.33
CA GLY A 16 13.36 13.90 31.58
C GLY A 16 12.19 12.99 31.20
N PHE A 17 11.34 12.69 32.17
CA PHE A 17 10.03 12.09 31.96
C PHE A 17 9.19 13.02 31.07
N PHE A 18 8.84 12.59 29.86
CA PHE A 18 7.69 13.11 29.14
C PHE A 18 6.59 12.05 29.14
N GLN A 19 5.61 12.26 30.01
CA GLN A 19 4.28 11.66 29.87
C GLN A 19 3.56 12.40 28.74
N GLY A 20 3.12 11.66 27.73
CA GLY A 20 2.40 12.21 26.58
C GLY A 20 2.55 11.29 25.37
N GLY A 21 1.94 10.10 25.44
CA GLY A 21 1.89 9.13 24.35
C GLY A 21 1.01 9.62 23.20
N GLY A 22 1.54 10.53 22.39
CA GLY A 22 1.18 10.65 20.99
C GLY A 22 2.41 10.27 20.20
N THR A 23 2.37 9.14 19.49
CA THR A 23 3.37 8.85 18.46
C THR A 23 3.16 9.88 17.34
N ALA A 24 3.76 11.05 17.50
CA ALA A 24 3.98 11.94 16.38
C ALA A 24 4.85 11.15 15.40
N SER A 25 4.30 10.83 14.24
CA SER A 25 5.03 10.25 13.12
C SER A 25 6.25 11.12 12.91
N ILE A 26 7.46 10.59 13.16
CA ILE A 26 8.68 11.30 12.78
C ILE A 26 8.57 11.44 11.25
N PRO A 27 8.54 12.67 10.70
CA PRO A 27 8.46 12.84 9.26
C PRO A 27 9.64 12.10 8.65
N PHE A 28 9.37 11.10 7.81
CA PHE A 28 10.42 10.46 7.04
C PHE A 28 11.10 11.56 6.22
N PRO A 29 12.44 11.70 6.28
CA PRO A 29 13.13 12.64 5.43
C PRO A 29 12.77 12.29 4.00
N VAL A 30 12.13 13.23 3.32
CA VAL A 30 11.82 13.11 1.91
C VAL A 30 13.16 13.11 1.15
N PRO A 31 13.35 12.24 0.16
CA PRO A 31 14.51 12.32 -0.70
C PRO A 31 14.61 13.69 -1.36
N ASP A 32 15.73 14.39 -1.14
CA ASP A 32 16.04 15.66 -1.83
C ASP A 32 16.48 15.43 -3.28
N SER A 33 16.77 14.18 -3.67
CA SER A 33 17.21 13.82 -5.02
C SER A 33 16.04 13.73 -6.00
N ASP A 34 16.22 14.33 -7.18
CA ASP A 34 15.29 14.23 -8.30
C ASP A 34 15.14 12.76 -8.75
N PRO A 35 13.91 12.19 -8.80
CA PRO A 35 13.65 10.85 -9.32
C PRO A 35 14.22 10.59 -10.71
N ALA A 36 14.49 11.63 -11.52
CA ALA A 36 15.19 11.48 -12.79
C ALA A 36 16.56 10.81 -12.68
N ALA A 37 17.25 10.96 -11.55
CA ALA A 37 18.52 10.30 -11.30
C ALA A 37 18.39 8.77 -11.16
N LEU A 38 17.17 8.25 -10.97
CA LEU A 38 16.89 6.82 -10.85
C LEU A 38 16.73 6.15 -12.22
N ILE A 39 16.57 6.93 -13.30
CA ILE A 39 16.42 6.40 -14.67
C ILE A 39 17.79 5.92 -15.18
N PRO A 40 17.88 4.67 -15.70
CA PRO A 40 19.10 4.19 -16.34
C PRO A 40 19.44 5.00 -17.60
N ALA A 41 20.70 5.42 -17.72
CA ALA A 41 21.21 6.12 -18.89
C ALA A 41 21.40 5.17 -20.09
N ALA A 42 21.55 5.75 -21.28
CA ALA A 42 21.84 5.00 -22.49
C ALA A 42 23.12 4.15 -22.32
N GLY A 43 23.02 2.85 -22.64
CA GLY A 43 24.13 1.90 -22.55
C GLY A 43 24.29 1.22 -21.18
N GLU A 44 23.56 1.64 -20.14
CA GLU A 44 23.61 0.98 -18.84
C GLU A 44 22.77 -0.30 -18.78
N VAL A 45 21.70 -0.38 -19.58
CA VAL A 45 20.91 -1.59 -19.78
C VAL A 45 21.18 -2.11 -21.19
N PRO A 46 21.97 -3.19 -21.36
CA PRO A 46 22.36 -3.68 -22.67
C PRO A 46 21.14 -4.00 -23.57
N GLY A 47 21.14 -3.45 -24.78
CA GLY A 47 20.09 -3.67 -25.77
C GLY A 47 18.85 -2.79 -25.62
N TRP A 48 18.81 -1.91 -24.61
CA TRP A 48 17.72 -0.98 -24.35
C TRP A 48 18.26 0.46 -24.28
N THR A 49 17.59 1.38 -24.97
CA THR A 49 17.98 2.79 -25.00
C THR A 49 16.78 3.65 -24.62
N PRO A 50 16.94 4.67 -23.75
CA PRO A 50 15.89 5.65 -23.49
C PRO A 50 15.38 6.28 -24.79
N ARG A 51 14.07 6.33 -24.95
CA ARG A 51 13.38 6.90 -26.10
C ARG A 51 12.73 8.22 -25.70
N GLY A 52 13.21 9.31 -26.31
CA GLY A 52 12.74 10.65 -25.99
C GLY A 52 13.19 11.14 -24.62
N GLU A 53 12.62 12.26 -24.19
CA GLU A 53 12.88 12.84 -22.87
C GLU A 53 11.98 12.21 -21.80
N ALA A 54 12.50 12.07 -20.58
CA ALA A 54 11.72 11.66 -19.44
C ALA A 54 10.62 12.69 -19.14
N GLN A 55 9.41 12.20 -18.90
CA GLN A 55 8.25 13.03 -18.57
C GLN A 55 8.06 13.06 -17.06
N ARG A 56 7.79 14.25 -16.52
CA ARG A 56 7.61 14.44 -15.09
C ARG A 56 6.26 15.07 -14.82
N PHE A 57 5.56 14.52 -13.83
CA PHE A 57 4.27 15.01 -13.37
C PHE A 57 4.29 15.14 -11.84
N ASP A 58 3.99 16.34 -11.34
CA ASP A 58 4.01 16.68 -9.91
C ASP A 58 2.58 16.97 -9.41
N GLY A 59 2.23 16.46 -8.23
CA GLY A 59 0.94 16.76 -7.59
C GLY A 59 -0.27 16.53 -8.50
N GLU A 60 -1.00 17.62 -8.81
CA GLU A 60 -2.19 17.57 -9.65
C GLU A 60 -1.89 17.29 -11.14
N ASP A 61 -0.65 17.45 -11.61
CA ASP A 61 -0.31 17.13 -13.00
C ASP A 61 -0.43 15.62 -13.27
N LEU A 62 -0.54 14.78 -12.23
CA LEU A 62 -0.82 13.36 -12.38
C LEU A 62 -2.12 13.08 -13.13
N TYR A 63 -3.13 13.95 -13.03
CA TYR A 63 -4.40 13.79 -13.77
C TYR A 63 -4.21 13.91 -15.29
N VAL A 64 -3.17 14.60 -15.74
CA VAL A 64 -2.80 14.66 -17.17
C VAL A 64 -2.19 13.34 -17.63
N TYR A 65 -1.51 12.63 -16.73
CA TYR A 65 -0.82 11.38 -17.04
C TYR A 65 -1.72 10.15 -16.89
N ILE A 66 -2.53 10.09 -15.82
CA ILE A 66 -3.39 8.94 -15.48
C ILE A 66 -4.81 9.43 -15.18
N ASP A 67 -5.60 9.54 -16.24
CA ASP A 67 -7.01 9.95 -16.13
C ASP A 67 -7.87 8.86 -15.44
N GLY A 68 -8.52 9.23 -14.33
CA GLY A 68 -9.35 8.35 -13.49
C GLY A 68 -8.60 7.41 -12.54
N GLY A 69 -7.25 7.38 -12.61
CA GLY A 69 -6.40 6.63 -11.69
C GLY A 69 -5.63 7.51 -10.69
N ALA A 70 -5.54 8.82 -10.91
CA ALA A 70 -4.75 9.72 -10.07
C ALA A 70 -5.29 9.87 -8.63
N GLU A 71 -6.61 9.73 -8.42
CA GLU A 71 -7.25 9.93 -7.13
C GLU A 71 -6.74 8.95 -6.06
N ILE A 72 -6.51 7.68 -6.43
CA ILE A 72 -6.02 6.69 -5.48
C ILE A 72 -4.56 6.96 -5.09
N PHE A 73 -3.73 7.39 -6.03
CA PHE A 73 -2.35 7.81 -5.75
C PHE A 73 -2.32 9.01 -4.81
N ASN A 74 -3.17 10.01 -5.06
CA ASN A 74 -3.31 11.18 -4.21
C ASN A 74 -3.77 10.82 -2.78
N GLU A 75 -4.77 9.94 -2.62
CA GLU A 75 -5.21 9.46 -1.30
C GLU A 75 -4.06 8.81 -0.51
N TYR A 76 -3.15 8.13 -1.20
CA TYR A 76 -2.04 7.42 -0.55
C TYR A 76 -0.84 8.31 -0.28
N GLY A 77 -0.86 9.57 -0.74
CA GLY A 77 0.20 10.54 -0.56
C GLY A 77 1.21 10.51 -1.71
N PHE A 78 0.73 10.61 -2.94
CA PHE A 78 1.54 10.87 -4.12
C PHE A 78 2.27 12.22 -4.02
N ARG A 79 3.49 12.28 -4.56
CA ARG A 79 4.24 13.53 -4.73
C ARG A 79 4.45 13.82 -6.21
N ARG A 80 5.02 12.85 -6.92
CA ARG A 80 5.43 12.99 -8.32
C ARG A 80 5.71 11.64 -8.96
N VAL A 81 5.64 11.60 -10.28
CA VAL A 81 6.09 10.46 -11.09
C VAL A 81 7.05 10.96 -12.16
N ILE A 82 8.06 10.15 -12.45
CA ILE A 82 8.82 10.28 -13.68
C ILE A 82 8.62 9.04 -14.55
N ALA A 83 8.34 9.28 -15.82
CA ALA A 83 8.08 8.27 -16.82
C ALA A 83 9.12 8.33 -17.93
N GLN A 84 9.66 7.18 -18.34
CA GLN A 84 10.63 7.06 -19.42
C GLN A 84 10.36 5.80 -20.23
N ASP A 85 10.19 5.96 -21.53
CA ASP A 85 10.15 4.84 -22.46
C ASP A 85 11.56 4.41 -22.85
N PHE A 86 11.75 3.12 -23.08
CA PHE A 86 12.94 2.52 -23.65
C PHE A 86 12.56 1.75 -24.91
N GLU A 87 13.47 1.66 -25.86
CA GLU A 87 13.30 0.84 -27.06
C GLU A 87 14.51 -0.07 -27.27
N ASN A 88 14.25 -1.23 -27.86
CA ASN A 88 15.30 -2.10 -28.39
C ASN A 88 15.38 -2.00 -29.93
N PRO A 89 16.49 -2.45 -30.56
CA PRO A 89 16.62 -2.42 -32.03
C PRO A 89 15.56 -3.25 -32.76
N GLY A 90 14.90 -4.16 -32.06
CA GLY A 90 13.78 -4.96 -32.55
C GLY A 90 12.44 -4.25 -32.42
N GLY A 91 12.35 -2.97 -32.04
CA GLY A 91 11.10 -2.21 -31.95
C GLY A 91 10.15 -2.62 -30.82
N ALA A 92 10.57 -3.51 -29.91
CA ALA A 92 9.87 -3.69 -28.64
C ALA A 92 10.24 -2.54 -27.70
N GLY A 93 9.34 -2.20 -26.79
CA GLY A 93 9.55 -1.13 -25.83
C GLY A 93 9.27 -1.52 -24.39
N ILE A 94 9.78 -0.69 -23.48
CA ILE A 94 9.56 -0.78 -22.05
C ILE A 94 9.16 0.60 -21.56
N ALA A 95 8.02 0.72 -20.89
CA ALA A 95 7.66 1.91 -20.13
C ALA A 95 8.15 1.74 -18.69
N LEU A 96 8.94 2.68 -18.20
CA LEU A 96 9.38 2.79 -16.81
C LEU A 96 8.67 3.97 -16.16
N GLU A 97 7.99 3.72 -15.05
CA GLU A 97 7.37 4.74 -14.21
C GLU A 97 7.92 4.62 -12.79
N ILE A 98 8.42 5.72 -12.25
CA ILE A 98 8.93 5.79 -10.88
C ILE A 98 8.13 6.83 -10.12
N TYR A 99 7.27 6.36 -9.24
CA TYR A 99 6.43 7.17 -8.37
C TYR A 99 7.17 7.43 -7.06
N GLU A 100 7.37 8.70 -6.74
CA GLU A 100 7.78 9.13 -5.39
C GLU A 100 6.54 9.42 -4.56
N MET A 101 6.44 8.72 -3.44
CA MET A 101 5.38 8.89 -2.46
C MET A 101 5.88 9.67 -1.23
N THR A 102 4.95 10.08 -0.38
CA THR A 102 5.25 10.86 0.84
C THR A 102 6.12 10.12 1.85
N ASP A 103 5.98 8.80 1.94
CA ASP A 103 6.69 7.95 2.89
C ASP A 103 6.72 6.48 2.39
N PRO A 104 7.50 5.58 3.01
CA PRO A 104 7.51 4.18 2.61
C PRO A 104 6.16 3.45 2.78
N ALA A 105 5.32 3.86 3.73
CA ALA A 105 4.00 3.28 3.92
C ALA A 105 3.04 3.64 2.77
N ALA A 106 3.19 4.82 2.16
CA ALA A 106 2.50 5.26 0.95
C ALA A 106 2.88 4.39 -0.26
N ALA A 107 4.19 4.19 -0.46
CA ALA A 107 4.72 3.35 -1.54
C ALA A 107 4.26 1.90 -1.41
N PHE A 108 4.38 1.33 -0.21
CA PHE A 108 3.84 0.01 0.10
C PHE A 108 2.31 -0.05 -0.11
N GLY A 109 1.58 1.01 0.26
CA GLY A 109 0.14 1.09 0.09
C GLY A 109 -0.27 0.92 -1.37
N ILE A 110 0.26 1.73 -2.29
CA ILE A 110 -0.07 1.58 -3.72
C ILE A 110 0.45 0.26 -4.28
N TYR A 111 1.66 -0.18 -3.91
CA TYR A 111 2.18 -1.48 -4.31
C TYR A 111 1.23 -2.63 -3.92
N SER A 112 0.83 -2.66 -2.65
CA SER A 112 -0.09 -3.67 -2.12
C SER A 112 -1.46 -3.58 -2.78
N PHE A 113 -1.93 -2.37 -3.07
CA PHE A 113 -3.19 -2.11 -3.74
C PHE A 113 -3.22 -2.66 -5.18
N GLN A 114 -2.16 -2.41 -5.95
CA GLN A 114 -2.07 -2.79 -7.37
C GLN A 114 -1.65 -4.23 -7.63
N ARG A 115 -0.88 -4.87 -6.74
CA ARG A 115 -0.43 -6.26 -6.94
C ARG A 115 -1.61 -7.24 -6.97
N SER A 116 -1.60 -8.26 -7.81
CA SER A 116 -2.67 -9.27 -7.81
C SER A 116 -2.51 -10.27 -6.67
N GLY A 117 -1.26 -10.47 -6.20
CA GLY A 117 -0.89 -11.55 -5.29
C GLY A 117 -0.79 -12.91 -5.98
N GLN A 118 -0.92 -12.96 -7.32
CA GLN A 118 -0.75 -14.17 -8.12
C GLN A 118 0.55 -14.18 -8.92
N GLY A 119 1.30 -13.07 -8.91
CA GLY A 119 2.57 -12.96 -9.60
C GLY A 119 3.72 -13.65 -8.86
N GLN A 120 4.86 -13.72 -9.54
CA GLN A 120 6.09 -14.28 -8.97
C GLN A 120 6.87 -13.20 -8.22
N ALA A 121 7.54 -13.57 -7.12
CA ALA A 121 8.41 -12.65 -6.42
C ALA A 121 9.55 -12.17 -7.34
N ALA A 122 9.71 -10.85 -7.48
CA ALA A 122 10.73 -10.26 -8.35
C ALA A 122 12.15 -10.33 -7.77
N GLY A 123 12.26 -10.42 -6.43
CA GLY A 123 13.55 -10.33 -5.74
C GLY A 123 14.21 -8.94 -5.84
N LEU A 124 13.42 -7.89 -6.09
CA LEU A 124 13.83 -6.50 -6.20
C LEU A 124 13.07 -5.63 -5.19
N GLY A 125 13.69 -4.53 -4.77
CA GLY A 125 13.09 -3.63 -3.80
C GLY A 125 13.01 -4.22 -2.39
N THR A 126 12.12 -3.65 -1.57
CA THR A 126 11.68 -4.27 -0.31
C THR A 126 10.72 -5.44 -0.59
N GLU A 127 9.77 -5.24 -1.51
CA GLU A 127 9.01 -6.31 -2.16
C GLU A 127 8.78 -5.95 -3.62
N GLY A 128 8.68 -6.97 -4.47
CA GLY A 128 8.34 -6.83 -5.87
C GLY A 128 7.66 -8.06 -6.43
N GLU A 129 6.80 -7.84 -7.42
CA GLU A 129 6.01 -8.85 -8.12
C GLU A 129 6.22 -8.72 -9.63
N ILE A 130 6.38 -9.86 -10.29
CA ILE A 130 6.36 -10.02 -11.75
C ILE A 130 5.05 -10.71 -12.13
N GLU A 131 4.32 -10.12 -13.06
CA GLU A 131 3.06 -10.66 -13.58
C GLU A 131 2.97 -10.34 -15.08
N ASP A 132 2.90 -11.38 -15.91
CA ASP A 132 2.94 -11.27 -17.37
C ASP A 132 4.15 -10.46 -17.88
N TYR A 133 3.90 -9.26 -18.43
CA TYR A 133 4.91 -8.33 -18.95
C TYR A 133 5.16 -7.14 -18.01
N TYR A 134 4.68 -7.23 -16.77
CA TYR A 134 4.76 -6.19 -15.77
C TYR A 134 5.66 -6.60 -14.62
N LEU A 135 6.49 -5.67 -14.16
CA LEU A 135 7.22 -5.79 -12.92
C LEU A 135 6.95 -4.55 -12.07
N ARG A 136 6.50 -4.77 -10.84
CA ARG A 136 6.27 -3.71 -9.86
C ARG A 136 7.07 -4.01 -8.61
N PHE A 137 7.80 -3.03 -8.10
CA PHE A 137 8.44 -3.14 -6.79
C PHE A 137 8.39 -1.82 -6.05
N TRP A 138 8.49 -1.87 -4.73
CA TRP A 138 8.63 -0.67 -3.92
C TRP A 138 9.89 -0.74 -3.06
N LYS A 139 10.51 0.40 -2.79
CA LYS A 139 11.69 0.52 -1.93
C LYS A 139 11.80 1.95 -1.39
N GLY A 140 11.88 2.07 -0.07
CA GLY A 140 11.75 3.39 0.57
C GLY A 140 10.43 4.05 0.13
N PRO A 141 10.42 5.36 -0.18
CA PRO A 141 9.22 6.06 -0.64
C PRO A 141 8.90 5.86 -2.12
N TYR A 142 9.64 5.00 -2.84
CA TYR A 142 9.47 4.81 -4.28
C TYR A 142 8.67 3.56 -4.61
N LEU A 143 7.77 3.69 -5.58
CA LEU A 143 7.15 2.59 -6.32
C LEU A 143 7.65 2.67 -7.77
N ALA A 144 8.24 1.59 -8.27
CA ALA A 144 8.63 1.47 -9.67
C ALA A 144 7.70 0.47 -10.38
N VAL A 145 7.17 0.88 -11.52
CA VAL A 145 6.35 0.06 -12.43
C VAL A 145 7.09 -0.01 -13.76
N VAL A 146 7.34 -1.22 -14.24
CA VAL A 146 8.04 -1.49 -15.50
C VAL A 146 7.17 -2.37 -16.37
N THR A 147 6.74 -1.84 -17.50
CA THR A 147 5.82 -2.51 -18.42
C THR A 147 6.50 -2.78 -19.75
N GLY A 148 6.63 -4.05 -20.12
CA GLY A 148 7.08 -4.46 -21.45
C GLY A 148 5.94 -4.44 -22.46
N TYR A 149 6.22 -3.98 -23.68
CA TYR A 149 5.31 -4.10 -24.81
C TYR A 149 6.07 -4.49 -26.09
N ASP A 150 5.57 -5.50 -26.80
CA ASP A 150 6.08 -5.90 -28.12
C ASP A 150 4.90 -5.99 -29.10
N PRO A 151 4.75 -5.00 -30.01
CA PRO A 151 3.66 -4.98 -31.00
C PRO A 151 3.64 -6.20 -31.93
N HIS A 152 4.75 -6.93 -32.03
CA HIS A 152 4.90 -8.06 -32.93
C HIS A 152 5.02 -9.40 -32.19
N GLY A 153 5.07 -9.39 -30.85
CA GLY A 153 5.15 -10.58 -30.00
C GLY A 153 6.26 -11.55 -30.39
N ARG A 154 7.42 -11.04 -30.83
CA ARG A 154 8.47 -11.86 -31.46
C ARG A 154 9.30 -12.62 -30.45
N ASP A 155 9.58 -12.03 -29.30
CA ASP A 155 10.43 -12.64 -28.26
C ASP A 155 10.00 -12.20 -26.84
N PRO A 156 8.92 -12.80 -26.30
CA PRO A 156 8.42 -12.52 -24.95
C PRO A 156 9.47 -12.71 -23.85
N GLY A 157 10.36 -13.70 -23.99
CA GLY A 157 11.40 -13.99 -23.00
C GLY A 157 12.42 -12.86 -22.91
N ARG A 158 12.93 -12.42 -24.07
CA ARG A 158 13.88 -11.31 -24.13
C ARG A 158 13.27 -9.97 -23.69
N LEU A 159 11.98 -9.75 -23.98
CA LEU A 159 11.27 -8.59 -23.46
C LEU A 159 11.28 -8.59 -21.92
N MET A 160 10.95 -9.72 -21.31
CA MET A 160 10.92 -9.85 -19.85
C MET A 160 12.32 -9.72 -19.21
N GLU A 161 13.37 -10.26 -19.85
CA GLU A 161 14.75 -10.02 -19.44
C GLU A 161 15.08 -8.51 -19.42
N GLY A 162 14.60 -7.77 -20.42
CA GLY A 162 14.71 -6.32 -20.48
C GLY A 162 13.99 -5.61 -19.34
N VAL A 163 12.74 -5.98 -19.09
CA VAL A 163 11.92 -5.44 -17.98
C VAL A 163 12.63 -5.64 -16.64
N ILE A 164 13.16 -6.85 -16.38
CA ILE A 164 13.91 -7.14 -15.15
C ILE A 164 15.21 -6.34 -15.09
N ALA A 165 15.93 -6.19 -16.20
CA ALA A 165 17.19 -5.45 -16.24
C ALA A 165 17.00 -3.95 -15.96
N VAL A 166 15.96 -3.33 -16.55
CA VAL A 166 15.57 -1.95 -16.27
C VAL A 166 15.20 -1.80 -14.80
N ALA A 167 14.31 -2.65 -14.28
CA ALA A 167 13.89 -2.60 -12.88
C ALA A 167 15.08 -2.74 -11.89
N ARG A 168 16.00 -3.66 -12.18
CA ARG A 168 17.21 -3.88 -11.36
C ARG A 168 18.13 -2.67 -11.37
N ALA A 169 18.27 -1.99 -12.50
CA ALA A 169 19.06 -0.77 -12.59
C ALA A 169 18.44 0.38 -11.76
N VAL A 170 17.11 0.44 -11.65
CA VAL A 170 16.42 1.39 -10.75
C VAL A 170 16.62 0.99 -9.29
N ASP A 171 16.40 -0.28 -8.93
CA ASP A 171 16.55 -0.76 -7.55
C ASP A 171 17.96 -0.50 -6.99
N ALA A 172 19.00 -0.69 -7.80
CA ALA A 172 20.38 -0.41 -7.41
C ALA A 172 20.66 1.08 -7.10
N ARG A 173 19.86 2.00 -7.64
CA ARG A 173 20.02 3.45 -7.45
C ARG A 173 19.25 3.97 -6.24
N ILE A 174 18.12 3.35 -5.89
CA ILE A 174 17.35 3.72 -4.70
C ILE A 174 18.19 3.37 -3.45
N GLN A 175 18.62 4.40 -2.72
CA GLN A 175 19.41 4.25 -1.49
C GLN A 175 18.51 4.23 -0.24
N GLU A 176 17.30 4.75 -0.39
CA GLU A 176 16.29 4.79 0.64
C GLU A 176 15.83 3.39 1.02
N SER A 177 15.56 3.21 2.30
CA SER A 177 14.99 1.99 2.86
C SER A 177 13.68 2.30 3.57
N GLY A 178 12.82 1.31 3.68
CA GLY A 178 11.60 1.38 4.46
C GLY A 178 11.06 -0.01 4.69
N GLY A 179 10.32 -0.19 5.77
CA GLY A 179 9.59 -1.42 6.07
C GLY A 179 8.12 -1.27 5.75
N ARG A 180 7.38 -2.37 5.90
CA ARG A 180 5.92 -2.31 5.88
C ARG A 180 5.44 -1.40 7.02
N PRO A 181 4.23 -0.82 6.93
CA PRO A 181 3.65 -0.07 8.04
C PRO A 181 3.60 -0.94 9.30
N ALA A 182 3.95 -0.37 10.45
CA ALA A 182 3.95 -1.10 11.73
C ALA A 182 2.56 -1.70 12.05
N PHE A 183 1.48 -1.04 11.62
CA PHE A 183 0.11 -1.56 11.71
C PHE A 183 -0.05 -2.90 10.98
N VAL A 184 0.54 -3.02 9.79
CA VAL A 184 0.48 -4.23 8.97
C VAL A 184 1.38 -5.32 9.56
N GLU A 185 2.57 -4.97 10.07
CA GLU A 185 3.45 -5.93 10.74
C GLU A 185 2.88 -6.47 12.05
N ALA A 186 1.99 -5.73 12.71
CA ALA A 186 1.30 -6.15 13.92
C ALA A 186 0.13 -7.12 13.66
N LEU A 187 -0.27 -7.33 12.40
CA LEU A 187 -1.32 -8.27 12.05
C LEU A 187 -0.82 -9.72 12.12
N PRO A 188 -1.73 -10.69 12.26
CA PRO A 188 -1.37 -12.10 12.19
C PRO A 188 -0.54 -12.44 10.93
N PRO A 189 0.62 -13.12 11.07
CA PRO A 189 1.55 -13.33 9.95
C PRO A 189 0.97 -14.05 8.74
N ASP A 190 0.04 -14.97 8.92
CA ASP A 190 -0.67 -15.70 7.85
C ASP A 190 -1.64 -14.84 7.05
N TRP A 191 -2.01 -13.64 7.54
CA TRP A 191 -2.79 -12.66 6.77
C TRP A 191 -1.92 -11.87 5.80
N MET A 192 -0.59 -11.96 5.95
CA MET A 192 0.39 -11.29 5.09
C MET A 192 0.69 -12.05 3.80
N GLU A 193 0.15 -13.27 3.65
CA GLU A 193 0.20 -14.04 2.41
C GLU A 193 -0.34 -13.20 1.22
N PRO A 194 0.05 -13.54 -0.03
CA PRO A 194 -0.19 -12.69 -1.18
C PRO A 194 -1.65 -12.22 -1.28
N GLY A 195 -1.82 -10.91 -1.46
CA GLY A 195 -3.13 -10.29 -1.68
C GLY A 195 -3.61 -9.34 -0.59
N LEU A 196 -2.95 -9.26 0.58
CA LEU A 196 -3.23 -8.19 1.54
C LEU A 196 -3.05 -6.82 0.90
N LYS A 197 -4.04 -5.95 1.13
CA LYS A 197 -4.10 -4.55 0.68
C LYS A 197 -3.98 -3.63 1.90
N TYR A 198 -3.03 -2.70 1.89
CA TYR A 198 -2.98 -1.63 2.87
C TYR A 198 -3.74 -0.42 2.35
N LEU A 199 -4.67 0.11 3.15
CA LEU A 199 -5.60 1.17 2.77
C LEU A 199 -5.32 2.42 3.59
N ARG A 200 -5.18 3.56 2.91
CA ARG A 200 -4.98 4.88 3.55
C ARG A 200 -6.22 5.78 3.53
N GLY A 201 -7.28 5.36 2.86
CA GLY A 201 -8.54 6.09 2.88
C GLY A 201 -9.71 5.35 2.22
N VAL A 202 -10.83 6.07 2.13
CA VAL A 202 -12.12 5.54 1.70
C VAL A 202 -12.14 5.15 0.23
N LEU A 203 -11.33 5.76 -0.63
CA LEU A 203 -11.23 5.38 -2.05
C LEU A 203 -10.62 3.97 -2.16
N GLY A 204 -9.57 3.67 -1.40
CA GLY A 204 -9.00 2.33 -1.30
C GLY A 204 -10.04 1.30 -0.86
N LEU A 205 -10.83 1.61 0.17
CA LEU A 205 -11.94 0.74 0.60
C LEU A 205 -12.98 0.55 -0.51
N ASN A 206 -13.46 1.64 -1.11
CA ASN A 206 -14.54 1.62 -2.09
C ASN A 206 -14.18 0.96 -3.42
N ASN A 207 -12.89 0.87 -3.75
CA ASN A 207 -12.40 0.08 -4.87
C ASN A 207 -12.51 -1.43 -4.63
N LEU A 208 -12.43 -1.89 -3.37
CA LEU A 208 -12.59 -3.29 -3.01
C LEU A 208 -14.07 -3.63 -2.77
N VAL A 209 -14.76 -2.82 -1.96
CA VAL A 209 -16.18 -2.97 -1.66
C VAL A 209 -16.77 -1.64 -1.22
N ARG A 210 -17.94 -1.29 -1.78
CA ARG A 210 -18.73 -0.16 -1.31
C ARG A 210 -19.62 -0.64 -0.18
N LEU A 211 -19.22 -0.36 1.06
CA LEU A 211 -20.00 -0.70 2.24
C LEU A 211 -21.05 0.38 2.50
N PHE A 212 -20.63 1.54 2.98
CA PHE A 212 -21.54 2.53 3.53
C PHE A 212 -21.79 3.68 2.54
N PRO A 213 -22.97 4.34 2.57
CA PRO A 213 -23.24 5.52 1.73
C PRO A 213 -22.35 6.73 2.03
N ARG A 214 -21.75 6.77 3.23
CA ARG A 214 -20.82 7.81 3.68
C ARG A 214 -19.64 7.15 4.39
N ASP A 215 -18.52 7.84 4.48
CA ASP A 215 -17.37 7.36 5.26
C ASP A 215 -17.67 7.43 6.76
N VAL A 216 -18.23 6.34 7.29
CA VAL A 216 -18.50 6.11 8.72
C VAL A 216 -17.32 5.47 9.44
N LEU A 217 -16.48 4.72 8.71
CA LEU A 217 -15.33 4.03 9.29
C LEU A 217 -14.23 5.03 9.64
N ARG A 218 -13.94 6.01 8.78
CA ARG A 218 -12.93 7.07 8.98
C ARG A 218 -11.66 6.56 9.66
N PHE A 219 -11.17 5.41 9.19
CA PHE A 219 -9.97 4.79 9.72
C PHE A 219 -8.75 5.65 9.40
N ARG A 220 -7.70 5.56 10.23
CA ARG A 220 -6.43 6.24 9.96
C ARG A 220 -5.60 5.47 8.95
N GLU A 221 -5.67 4.16 9.07
CA GLU A 221 -5.09 3.16 8.19
C GLU A 221 -5.92 1.88 8.32
N ALA A 222 -5.94 1.05 7.30
CA ALA A 222 -6.60 -0.23 7.36
C ALA A 222 -5.85 -1.29 6.54
N ALA A 223 -6.14 -2.55 6.82
CA ALA A 223 -5.73 -3.67 6.01
C ALA A 223 -6.96 -4.39 5.48
N ALA A 224 -6.92 -4.81 4.22
CA ALA A 224 -7.89 -5.68 3.58
C ALA A 224 -7.23 -7.01 3.28
N VAL A 225 -7.68 -8.05 3.96
CA VAL A 225 -7.20 -9.42 3.82
C VAL A 225 -8.20 -10.19 2.97
N PRO A 226 -7.79 -10.80 1.84
CA PRO A 226 -8.68 -11.61 1.04
C PRO A 226 -9.09 -12.87 1.82
N ILE A 227 -10.38 -13.20 1.77
CA ILE A 227 -10.94 -14.44 2.34
C ILE A 227 -11.83 -15.12 1.29
N GLU A 228 -12.26 -16.35 1.56
CA GLU A 228 -13.17 -17.05 0.64
C GLU A 228 -14.46 -16.23 0.42
N GLY A 229 -14.67 -15.81 -0.84
CA GLY A 229 -15.85 -15.07 -1.25
C GLY A 229 -15.93 -13.63 -0.74
N GLY A 230 -14.84 -13.03 -0.25
CA GLY A 230 -14.87 -11.64 0.17
C GLY A 230 -13.62 -11.14 0.88
N TRP A 231 -13.81 -10.28 1.89
CA TRP A 231 -12.73 -9.55 2.56
C TRP A 231 -12.90 -9.50 4.08
N LEU A 232 -11.78 -9.59 4.79
CA LEU A 232 -11.64 -9.09 6.16
C LEU A 232 -10.97 -7.72 6.11
N PHE A 233 -11.62 -6.71 6.65
CA PHE A 233 -11.05 -5.39 6.88
C PHE A 233 -10.66 -5.26 8.35
N VAL A 234 -9.45 -4.74 8.59
CA VAL A 234 -8.97 -4.36 9.92
C VAL A 234 -8.68 -2.87 9.87
N CYS A 235 -9.51 -2.07 10.53
CA CYS A 235 -9.45 -0.62 10.55
C CYS A 235 -8.79 -0.14 11.84
N GLY A 236 -7.71 0.66 11.74
CA GLY A 236 -6.96 1.19 12.88
C GLY A 236 -7.38 2.61 13.29
N TYR A 237 -7.39 2.84 14.61
CA TYR A 237 -7.75 4.11 15.25
C TYR A 237 -6.69 4.54 16.27
N ARG A 238 -6.80 5.76 16.80
CA ARG A 238 -5.86 6.26 17.80
C ARG A 238 -5.90 5.46 19.10
N ASP A 239 -7.11 5.08 19.50
CA ASP A 239 -7.41 4.46 20.77
C ASP A 239 -8.75 3.73 20.70
N ALA A 240 -9.05 2.95 21.74
CA ALA A 240 -10.30 2.19 21.82
C ALA A 240 -11.56 3.09 21.87
N ALA A 241 -11.46 4.31 22.40
CA ALA A 241 -12.61 5.21 22.46
C ALA A 241 -12.98 5.74 21.07
N GLU A 242 -11.99 6.05 20.22
CA GLU A 242 -12.22 6.38 18.82
C GLU A 242 -12.84 5.19 18.08
N ALA A 243 -12.31 3.98 18.26
CA ALA A 243 -12.86 2.76 17.65
C ALA A 243 -14.34 2.53 18.03
N GLU A 244 -14.69 2.61 19.32
CA GLU A 244 -16.07 2.47 19.78
C GLU A 244 -17.00 3.57 19.24
N SER A 245 -16.51 4.82 19.17
CA SER A 245 -17.27 5.91 18.56
C SER A 245 -17.56 5.66 17.08
N ARG A 246 -16.60 5.09 16.33
CA ARG A 246 -16.79 4.73 14.91
C ARG A 246 -17.72 3.54 14.75
N LEU A 247 -17.64 2.54 15.64
CA LEU A 247 -18.55 1.40 15.67
C LEU A 247 -20.01 1.84 15.91
N ALA A 248 -20.23 2.85 16.76
CA ALA A 248 -21.56 3.44 16.95
C ALA A 248 -22.11 4.06 15.65
N GLY A 249 -21.27 4.76 14.88
CA GLY A 249 -21.65 5.28 13.56
C GLY A 249 -21.96 4.17 12.54
N VAL A 250 -21.20 3.07 12.57
CA VAL A 250 -21.49 1.87 11.75
C VAL A 250 -22.84 1.27 12.13
N ARG A 251 -23.15 1.16 13.44
CA ARG A 251 -24.45 0.68 13.93
C ARG A 251 -25.60 1.54 13.41
N GLU A 252 -25.47 2.85 13.50
CA GLU A 252 -26.48 3.78 12.97
C GLU A 252 -26.68 3.57 11.46
N ALA A 253 -25.59 3.50 10.69
CA ALA A 253 -25.66 3.29 9.25
C ALA A 253 -26.30 1.94 8.86
N MET A 254 -26.00 0.86 9.58
CA MET A 254 -26.58 -0.47 9.32
C MET A 254 -28.05 -0.57 9.70
N SER A 255 -28.48 0.13 10.76
CA SER A 255 -29.88 0.11 11.21
C SER A 255 -30.80 1.06 10.45
N ALA A 256 -30.24 2.08 9.78
CA ALA A 256 -31.00 3.06 9.03
C ALA A 256 -31.54 2.48 7.72
N ARG A 257 -32.81 2.76 7.41
CA ARG A 257 -33.45 2.36 6.14
C ARG A 257 -32.70 2.86 4.91
N GLU A 258 -32.16 4.08 4.98
CA GLU A 258 -31.36 4.70 3.92
C GLU A 258 -29.97 4.07 3.76
N GLY A 259 -29.50 3.30 4.75
CA GLY A 259 -28.23 2.58 4.72
C GLY A 259 -28.20 1.42 3.72
N GLY A 260 -29.37 0.92 3.31
CA GLY A 260 -29.47 -0.16 2.32
C GLY A 260 -29.14 -1.55 2.85
N TYR A 261 -29.18 -1.74 4.17
CA TYR A 261 -28.89 -3.00 4.83
C TYR A 261 -30.16 -3.69 5.34
N GLY A 262 -30.22 -5.01 5.14
CA GLY A 262 -31.26 -5.90 5.67
C GLY A 262 -30.77 -6.71 6.85
N GLU A 263 -31.70 -7.37 7.54
CA GLU A 263 -31.41 -8.35 8.60
C GLU A 263 -30.48 -7.85 9.71
N PHE A 264 -30.51 -6.54 10.01
CA PHE A 264 -29.64 -5.95 11.00
C PHE A 264 -29.87 -6.53 12.40
N GLN A 265 -28.78 -6.93 13.06
CA GLN A 265 -28.76 -7.44 14.43
C GLN A 265 -27.57 -6.85 15.19
N ALA A 266 -27.80 -6.49 16.46
CA ALA A 266 -26.76 -6.09 17.40
C ALA A 266 -26.73 -7.05 18.58
N PHE A 267 -25.55 -7.51 18.95
CA PHE A 267 -25.35 -8.51 19.99
C PHE A 267 -24.80 -7.87 21.28
N PRO A 268 -25.06 -8.48 22.46
CA PRO A 268 -24.58 -7.95 23.75
C PRO A 268 -23.06 -7.84 23.87
N ASP A 269 -22.31 -8.59 23.07
CA ASP A 269 -20.85 -8.61 23.07
C ASP A 269 -20.22 -7.53 22.15
N GLY A 270 -21.06 -6.64 21.59
CA GLY A 270 -20.65 -5.55 20.70
C GLY A 270 -20.61 -5.91 19.22
N ARG A 271 -20.84 -7.18 18.86
CA ARG A 271 -20.93 -7.59 17.45
C ARG A 271 -22.15 -6.98 16.77
N LEU A 272 -21.96 -6.54 15.53
CA LEU A 272 -23.01 -6.08 14.63
C LEU A 272 -23.06 -6.99 13.41
N GLU A 273 -24.26 -7.34 12.95
CA GLU A 273 -24.47 -8.11 11.74
C GLU A 273 -25.52 -7.45 10.86
N ALA A 274 -25.31 -7.51 9.54
CA ALA A 274 -26.27 -7.07 8.54
C ALA A 274 -26.06 -7.82 7.22
N ALA A 275 -27.02 -7.70 6.30
CA ALA A 275 -26.91 -8.16 4.92
C ALA A 275 -26.96 -6.96 3.97
N ASP A 276 -26.08 -6.94 2.95
CA ASP A 276 -26.16 -5.95 1.88
C ASP A 276 -27.06 -6.42 0.72
N SER A 277 -27.35 -5.52 -0.22
CA SER A 277 -28.17 -5.83 -1.41
C SER A 277 -27.49 -6.75 -2.43
N ARG A 278 -26.21 -7.07 -2.23
CA ARG A 278 -25.40 -7.95 -3.10
C ARG A 278 -25.33 -9.38 -2.58
N GLY A 279 -26.01 -9.67 -1.46
CA GLY A 279 -26.03 -10.99 -0.83
C GLY A 279 -24.85 -11.25 0.10
N ASN A 280 -24.03 -10.24 0.42
CA ASN A 280 -23.00 -10.39 1.44
C ASN A 280 -23.60 -10.27 2.83
N ARG A 281 -23.11 -11.11 3.74
CA ARG A 281 -23.22 -10.88 5.17
C ARG A 281 -22.05 -10.01 5.61
N ILE A 282 -22.34 -9.06 6.49
CA ILE A 282 -21.34 -8.16 7.06
C ILE A 282 -21.37 -8.38 8.57
N VAL A 283 -20.21 -8.69 9.14
CA VAL A 283 -20.02 -8.87 10.59
C VAL A 283 -18.97 -7.89 11.07
N VAL A 284 -19.27 -7.09 12.08
CA VAL A 284 -18.41 -6.01 12.56
C VAL A 284 -18.22 -6.09 14.06
N ARG A 285 -17.01 -5.83 14.54
CA ARG A 285 -16.70 -5.76 15.97
C ARG A 285 -15.50 -4.86 16.24
N ALA A 286 -15.51 -4.15 17.36
CA ALA A 286 -14.31 -3.51 17.90
C ALA A 286 -13.43 -4.50 18.66
N ALA A 287 -12.11 -4.30 18.58
CA ALA A 287 -11.09 -5.03 19.30
C ALA A 287 -9.97 -4.04 19.68
N GLY A 288 -10.01 -3.51 20.90
CA GLY A 288 -9.09 -2.47 21.34
C GLY A 288 -9.21 -1.21 20.47
N ASP A 289 -8.10 -0.77 19.90
CA ASP A 289 -7.97 0.38 18.99
C ASP A 289 -8.33 0.06 17.52
N LYS A 290 -8.92 -1.12 17.25
CA LYS A 290 -9.27 -1.57 15.90
C LYS A 290 -10.76 -1.88 15.77
N ILE A 291 -11.27 -1.76 14.54
CA ILE A 291 -12.53 -2.40 14.11
C ILE A 291 -12.19 -3.47 13.09
N GLY A 292 -12.62 -4.70 13.36
CA GLY A 292 -12.62 -5.77 12.37
C GLY A 292 -14.00 -5.87 11.69
N LEU A 293 -14.00 -6.03 10.37
CA LEU A 293 -15.21 -6.08 9.55
C LEU A 293 -15.05 -7.15 8.48
N VAL A 294 -15.90 -8.17 8.51
CA VAL A 294 -15.90 -9.28 7.54
C VAL A 294 -17.05 -9.11 6.57
N VAL A 295 -16.76 -9.14 5.28
CA VAL A 295 -17.73 -8.99 4.19
C VAL A 295 -17.62 -10.21 3.30
N SER A 296 -18.61 -11.09 3.32
CA SER A 296 -18.66 -12.31 2.50
C SER A 296 -20.07 -12.91 2.56
N PRO A 297 -20.54 -13.65 1.53
CA PRO A 297 -21.76 -14.45 1.65
C PRO A 297 -21.75 -15.42 2.83
N ARG A 298 -20.57 -15.81 3.32
CA ARG A 298 -20.37 -16.71 4.47
C ARG A 298 -19.82 -16.00 5.72
N ALA A 299 -19.89 -14.67 5.81
CA ALA A 299 -19.24 -13.92 6.89
C ALA A 299 -19.60 -14.44 8.30
N ALA A 300 -20.88 -14.75 8.57
CA ALA A 300 -21.32 -15.25 9.88
C ALA A 300 -20.61 -16.55 10.32
N ALA A 301 -20.17 -17.39 9.37
CA ALA A 301 -19.50 -18.66 9.67
C ALA A 301 -18.01 -18.51 9.98
N VAL A 302 -17.36 -17.44 9.48
CA VAL A 302 -15.90 -17.26 9.57
C VAL A 302 -15.50 -16.07 10.43
N ALA A 303 -16.42 -15.12 10.67
CA ALA A 303 -16.11 -13.87 11.34
C ALA A 303 -15.70 -14.05 12.79
N GLU A 304 -16.32 -14.96 13.54
CA GLU A 304 -15.93 -15.20 14.93
C GLU A 304 -14.46 -15.61 15.03
N ALA A 305 -14.06 -16.63 14.26
CA ALA A 305 -12.67 -17.11 14.26
C ALA A 305 -11.65 -16.05 13.80
N LEU A 306 -12.01 -15.18 12.84
CA LEU A 306 -11.12 -14.13 12.35
C LEU A 306 -11.03 -12.94 13.32
N LEU A 307 -12.16 -12.50 13.88
CA LEU A 307 -12.22 -11.32 14.73
C LEU A 307 -11.68 -11.60 16.15
N GLU A 308 -11.74 -12.84 16.64
CA GLU A 308 -11.07 -13.24 17.88
C GLU A 308 -9.55 -13.04 17.81
N ARG A 309 -8.95 -13.17 16.61
CA ARG A 309 -7.51 -13.02 16.39
C ARG A 309 -7.03 -11.56 16.40
N LEU A 310 -7.96 -10.60 16.51
CA LEU A 310 -7.65 -9.18 16.66
C LEU A 310 -7.49 -8.74 18.13
N ARG A 311 -7.82 -9.61 19.09
CA ARG A 311 -7.69 -9.36 20.53
C ARG A 311 -6.27 -9.63 21.01
#